data_AF-A0A369S3V9-F1
#
_entry.id   AF-A0A369S3V9-F1
#
_cell.length_a   1.000
_cell.length_b   1.000
_cell.length_c   1.000
_cell.angle_alpha   90.00
_cell.angle_beta   90.00
_cell.angle_gamma   90.00
#
_symmetry.space_group_name_H-M   'P 1'
#
loop_
_entity.id
_entity.type
_entity.pdbx_description
1 polymer ?
#
loop_
_entity_poly.entity_id
_entity_poly.type
_entity_poly.pdbx_seq_one_letter_code
_entity_poly.pdbx_strand_id
1 'polypeptide(L)'
;MEEELCDVFSDCMISPNPDASIANIQRHVHELETLVQLSKSPTYRAESHQRDINFAKDLIVTYFAQLIRQDSVNDDLESAILHGLRYLRNVCVEAPHGQEYLFHVQVHLLTGELILQTLQSRITLQNKSVISIPRICMQILCNMSVQQTFIQNEIWSMCYDRIFYVGLNCSDEVVRAYTCATLYNTLSGQERSLCDPLRGRPIVMAVLELQTCEWREFVIERLLQENFLPDLFDCLENQCHLTLLKHVEVLLKRDISNPYVNGSIYLRQPIIPENTCLYISDKFLSICGVIAQYANTRQFTEEMQLAMKLLDILGYATSLNTLYPNLHNQLLLVRAALELLRSIYEVDQQSDGGIFSKIQDTPTELNNPGSHTDNLKKNLIRLIGNMSYRNRIIQDEIRILGGIPLLLNQCRFDVCNPFVTQWCILAIRNLCDENIENQNVIAELNIKGVVNSTALNELGLEVTMQSGRIRVKQKEHDNASI
;
A
#
# COMPACT_ATOMS: atom_id res chain seq x y z
N MET A 1 -31.95 -3.90 -24.40
CA MET A 1 -30.95 -4.18 -23.35
C MET A 1 -31.37 -5.31 -22.40
N GLU A 2 -32.64 -5.74 -22.37
CA GLU A 2 -33.04 -7.05 -21.81
C GLU A 2 -32.91 -8.19 -22.86
N GLU A 3 -33.11 -7.89 -24.15
CA GLU A 3 -33.01 -8.90 -25.23
C GLU A 3 -31.58 -9.39 -25.52
N GLU A 4 -30.54 -8.56 -25.34
CA GLU A 4 -29.14 -8.96 -25.59
C GLU A 4 -28.57 -9.94 -24.55
N LEU A 5 -29.21 -10.09 -23.38
CA LEU A 5 -28.75 -11.00 -22.31
C LEU A 5 -29.17 -12.46 -22.55
N CYS A 6 -30.21 -12.71 -23.37
CA CYS A 6 -30.60 -14.07 -23.75
C CYS A 6 -29.72 -14.64 -24.88
N ASP A 7 -29.15 -13.79 -25.74
CA ASP A 7 -28.43 -14.21 -26.95
C ASP A 7 -26.98 -14.69 -26.69
N VAL A 8 -26.39 -14.39 -25.52
CA VAL A 8 -25.04 -14.87 -25.19
C VAL A 8 -25.04 -16.35 -24.74
N PHE A 9 -26.15 -16.84 -24.18
CA PHE A 9 -26.30 -18.26 -23.85
C PHE A 9 -26.36 -19.15 -25.09
N SER A 10 -26.73 -18.60 -26.26
CA SER A 10 -26.87 -19.36 -27.52
C SER A 10 -25.58 -19.46 -28.34
N ASP A 11 -24.70 -18.47 -28.29
CA ASP A 11 -23.56 -18.41 -29.22
C ASP A 11 -22.30 -19.13 -28.69
N CYS A 12 -22.15 -19.25 -27.37
CA CYS A 12 -20.95 -19.83 -26.74
C CYS A 12 -21.13 -21.23 -26.13
N MET A 13 -22.33 -21.83 -26.19
CA MET A 13 -22.60 -23.07 -25.46
C MET A 13 -23.23 -24.15 -26.34
N ILE A 14 -22.51 -25.27 -26.39
CA ILE A 14 -22.87 -26.54 -26.99
C ILE A 14 -24.32 -26.91 -26.63
N SER A 15 -25.02 -27.49 -27.61
CA SER A 15 -26.42 -27.93 -27.53
C SER A 15 -26.78 -28.54 -26.17
N PRO A 16 -27.90 -28.12 -25.53
CA PRO A 16 -28.33 -28.67 -24.25
C PRO A 16 -28.41 -30.19 -24.30
N ASN A 17 -27.95 -30.86 -23.23
CA ASN A 17 -27.96 -32.32 -23.17
C ASN A 17 -29.42 -32.82 -23.16
N PRO A 18 -29.86 -33.62 -24.17
CA PRO A 18 -31.24 -34.08 -24.26
C PRO A 18 -31.70 -34.99 -23.10
N ASP A 19 -30.75 -35.58 -22.34
CA ASP A 19 -31.05 -36.45 -21.19
C ASP A 19 -31.16 -35.70 -19.84
N ALA A 20 -30.82 -34.41 -19.82
CA ALA A 20 -30.86 -33.55 -18.62
C ALA A 20 -32.28 -33.00 -18.36
N SER A 21 -33.23 -33.92 -18.16
CA SER A 21 -34.58 -33.63 -17.68
C SER A 21 -34.61 -33.53 -16.15
N ILE A 22 -35.50 -32.68 -15.60
CA ILE A 22 -35.77 -32.57 -14.15
C ILE A 22 -36.06 -33.96 -13.54
N ALA A 23 -36.63 -34.89 -14.31
CA ALA A 23 -36.92 -36.25 -13.85
C ALA A 23 -35.68 -37.04 -13.37
N ASN A 24 -34.48 -36.69 -13.84
CA ASN A 24 -33.24 -37.40 -13.50
C ASN A 24 -32.35 -36.63 -12.50
N ILE A 25 -32.80 -35.48 -12.00
CA ILE A 25 -31.96 -34.54 -11.26
C ILE A 25 -31.33 -35.15 -10.01
N GLN A 26 -32.09 -35.92 -9.25
CA GLN A 26 -31.61 -36.57 -8.02
C GLN A 26 -30.50 -37.59 -8.30
N ARG A 27 -30.59 -38.33 -9.42
CA ARG A 27 -29.54 -39.24 -9.87
C ARG A 27 -28.28 -38.45 -10.20
N HIS A 28 -28.41 -37.36 -10.96
CA HIS A 28 -27.26 -36.53 -11.32
C HIS A 28 -26.60 -35.87 -10.10
N VAL A 29 -27.38 -35.42 -9.12
CA VAL A 29 -26.84 -34.92 -7.84
C VAL A 29 -25.98 -36.00 -7.17
N HIS A 30 -26.49 -37.23 -7.05
CA HIS A 30 -25.74 -38.33 -6.42
C HIS A 30 -24.44 -38.69 -7.17
N GLU A 31 -24.49 -38.70 -8.51
CA GLU A 31 -23.30 -38.94 -9.34
C GLU A 31 -22.26 -37.82 -9.16
N LEU A 32 -22.68 -36.55 -9.18
CA LEU A 32 -21.79 -35.40 -8.96
C LEU A 32 -21.22 -35.38 -7.53
N GLU A 33 -22.01 -35.73 -6.52
CA GLU A 33 -21.53 -35.89 -5.13
C GLU A 33 -20.40 -36.92 -5.04
N THR A 34 -20.56 -38.06 -5.73
CA THR A 34 -19.54 -39.11 -5.80
C THR A 34 -18.26 -38.59 -6.44
N LEU A 35 -18.38 -37.90 -7.58
CA LEU A 35 -17.25 -37.26 -8.26
C LEU A 35 -16.54 -36.21 -7.39
N VAL A 36 -17.31 -35.42 -6.61
CA VAL A 36 -16.75 -34.47 -5.62
C VAL A 36 -15.93 -35.20 -4.55
N GLN A 37 -16.37 -36.37 -4.07
CA GLN A 37 -15.57 -37.14 -3.10
C GLN A 37 -14.29 -37.69 -3.71
N LEU A 38 -14.37 -38.26 -4.92
CA LEU A 38 -13.21 -38.82 -5.62
C LEU A 38 -12.14 -37.74 -5.91
N SER A 39 -12.59 -36.58 -6.39
CA SER A 39 -11.72 -35.46 -6.74
C SER A 39 -11.02 -34.77 -5.57
N LYS A 40 -11.32 -35.13 -4.32
CA LYS A 40 -10.52 -34.72 -3.15
C LYS A 40 -9.15 -35.39 -3.12
N SER A 41 -8.99 -36.55 -3.77
CA SER A 41 -7.72 -37.26 -3.80
C SER A 41 -6.75 -36.65 -4.83
N PRO A 42 -5.50 -36.31 -4.45
CA PRO A 42 -4.48 -35.92 -5.41
C PRO A 42 -4.22 -36.96 -6.50
N THR A 43 -4.33 -38.25 -6.18
CA THR A 43 -4.14 -39.33 -7.16
C THR A 43 -5.22 -39.33 -8.23
N TYR A 44 -6.47 -39.08 -7.84
CA TYR A 44 -7.58 -38.95 -8.79
C TYR A 44 -7.34 -37.74 -9.70
N ARG A 45 -6.96 -36.57 -9.14
CA ARG A 45 -6.71 -35.35 -9.94
C ARG A 45 -5.55 -35.46 -10.93
N ALA A 46 -4.65 -36.44 -10.76
CA ALA A 46 -3.55 -36.66 -11.68
C ALA A 46 -3.99 -37.25 -13.03
N GLU A 47 -5.21 -37.79 -13.12
CA GLU A 47 -5.78 -38.37 -14.33
C GLU A 47 -6.67 -37.35 -15.09
N SER A 48 -6.92 -37.59 -16.38
CA SER A 48 -7.53 -36.58 -17.27
C SER A 48 -9.06 -36.44 -17.16
N HIS A 49 -9.78 -37.40 -16.55
CA HIS A 49 -11.24 -37.44 -16.28
C HIS A 49 -12.17 -36.72 -17.29
N GLN A 50 -11.85 -36.80 -18.58
CA GLN A 50 -12.46 -35.96 -19.62
C GLN A 50 -13.98 -36.14 -19.71
N ARG A 51 -14.43 -37.39 -19.57
CA ARG A 51 -15.85 -37.76 -19.57
C ARG A 51 -16.60 -37.12 -18.42
N ASP A 52 -16.05 -37.20 -17.22
CA ASP A 52 -16.69 -36.69 -15.99
C ASP A 52 -16.69 -35.15 -15.98
N ILE A 53 -15.64 -34.53 -16.53
CA ILE A 53 -15.57 -33.07 -16.72
C ILE A 53 -16.63 -32.60 -17.70
N ASN A 54 -16.77 -33.25 -18.86
CA ASN A 54 -17.82 -32.91 -19.83
C ASN A 54 -19.21 -33.13 -19.22
N PHE A 55 -19.42 -34.25 -18.54
CA PHE A 55 -20.68 -34.55 -17.85
C PHE A 55 -21.05 -33.45 -16.84
N ALA A 56 -20.12 -33.04 -15.97
CA ALA A 56 -20.36 -31.97 -15.01
C ALA A 56 -20.63 -30.64 -15.70
N LYS A 57 -19.85 -30.27 -16.73
CA LYS A 57 -20.04 -29.05 -17.51
C LYS A 57 -21.43 -29.01 -18.15
N ASP A 58 -21.83 -30.05 -18.87
CA ASP A 58 -23.10 -30.10 -19.60
C ASP A 58 -24.31 -30.00 -18.66
N LEU A 59 -24.22 -30.64 -17.48
CA LEU A 59 -25.25 -30.52 -16.45
C LEU A 59 -25.33 -29.10 -15.87
N ILE A 60 -24.20 -28.45 -15.60
CA ILE A 60 -24.18 -27.05 -15.11
C ILE A 60 -24.86 -26.14 -16.13
N VAL A 61 -24.50 -26.23 -17.41
CA VAL A 61 -25.12 -25.42 -18.48
C VAL A 61 -26.64 -25.64 -18.51
N THR A 62 -27.05 -26.92 -18.53
CA THR A 62 -28.47 -27.25 -18.68
C THR A 62 -29.29 -26.80 -17.47
N TYR A 63 -28.80 -27.07 -16.26
CA TYR A 63 -29.52 -26.75 -15.03
C TYR A 63 -29.48 -25.28 -14.67
N PHE A 64 -28.39 -24.56 -14.98
CA PHE A 64 -28.37 -23.12 -14.79
C PHE A 64 -29.33 -22.42 -15.76
N ALA A 65 -29.39 -22.85 -17.03
CA ALA A 65 -30.35 -22.31 -17.99
C ALA A 65 -31.82 -22.57 -17.58
N GLN A 66 -32.09 -23.63 -16.81
CA GLN A 66 -33.40 -23.87 -16.22
C GLN A 66 -33.63 -23.01 -14.97
N LEU A 67 -32.62 -22.87 -14.11
CA LEU A 67 -32.67 -22.07 -12.88
C LEU A 67 -33.02 -20.61 -13.18
N ILE A 68 -32.41 -20.01 -14.21
CA ILE A 68 -32.67 -18.62 -14.59
C ILE A 68 -34.09 -18.38 -15.15
N ARG A 69 -34.80 -19.43 -15.54
CA ARG A 69 -36.16 -19.35 -16.09
C ARG A 69 -37.24 -19.61 -15.03
N GLN A 70 -36.87 -19.96 -13.80
CA GLN A 70 -37.82 -20.29 -12.73
C GLN A 70 -37.97 -19.12 -11.76
N ASP A 71 -39.22 -18.79 -11.41
CA ASP A 71 -39.54 -17.73 -10.44
C ASP A 71 -39.21 -18.14 -8.99
N SER A 72 -39.04 -19.44 -8.73
CA SER A 72 -38.69 -20.02 -7.42
C SER A 72 -37.44 -20.87 -7.51
N VAL A 73 -36.56 -20.76 -6.52
CA VAL A 73 -35.34 -21.59 -6.41
C VAL A 73 -35.74 -23.06 -6.24
N ASN A 74 -35.25 -23.91 -7.14
CA ASN A 74 -35.34 -25.36 -7.03
C ASN A 74 -34.03 -25.89 -6.40
N ASP A 75 -34.13 -26.39 -5.17
CA ASP A 75 -32.99 -26.83 -4.38
C ASP A 75 -32.19 -27.96 -5.05
N ASP A 76 -32.85 -28.84 -5.82
CA ASP A 76 -32.17 -29.92 -6.55
C ASP A 76 -31.38 -29.40 -7.75
N LEU A 77 -31.89 -28.38 -8.47
CA LEU A 77 -31.16 -27.69 -9.55
C LEU A 77 -29.93 -26.99 -9.00
N GLU A 78 -30.10 -26.25 -7.92
CA GLU A 78 -28.99 -25.59 -7.26
C GLU A 78 -27.96 -26.60 -6.77
N SER A 79 -28.40 -27.68 -6.11
CA SER A 79 -27.49 -28.73 -5.62
C SER A 79 -26.69 -29.35 -6.75
N ALA A 80 -27.31 -29.68 -7.88
CA ALA A 80 -26.61 -30.24 -9.04
C ALA A 80 -25.55 -29.27 -9.58
N ILE A 81 -25.90 -27.98 -9.74
CA ILE A 81 -24.96 -26.94 -10.20
C ILE A 81 -23.78 -26.81 -9.23
N LEU A 82 -24.04 -26.72 -7.93
CA LEU A 82 -23.00 -26.57 -6.92
C LEU A 82 -22.07 -27.79 -6.83
N HIS A 83 -22.60 -29.01 -6.94
CA HIS A 83 -21.77 -30.22 -6.96
C HIS A 83 -20.92 -30.31 -8.23
N GLY A 84 -21.49 -29.96 -9.40
CA GLY A 84 -20.74 -29.87 -10.65
C GLY A 84 -19.60 -28.86 -10.56
N LEU A 85 -19.88 -27.65 -10.08
CA LEU A 85 -18.86 -26.61 -9.90
C LEU A 85 -17.79 -27.02 -8.90
N ARG A 86 -18.16 -27.67 -7.78
CA ARG A 86 -17.19 -28.19 -6.79
C ARG A 86 -16.28 -29.25 -7.40
N TYR A 87 -16.82 -30.13 -8.25
CA TYR A 87 -16.04 -31.12 -8.97
C TYR A 87 -15.03 -30.45 -9.91
N LEU A 88 -15.49 -29.53 -10.78
CA LEU A 88 -14.62 -28.77 -11.68
C LEU A 88 -13.54 -27.99 -10.93
N ARG A 89 -13.89 -27.37 -9.79
CA ARG A 89 -12.95 -26.69 -8.91
C ARG A 89 -11.87 -27.62 -8.39
N ASN A 90 -12.24 -28.85 -7.99
CA ASN A 90 -11.29 -29.80 -7.43
C ASN A 90 -10.29 -30.30 -8.48
N VAL A 91 -10.75 -30.63 -9.69
CA VAL A 91 -9.91 -31.23 -10.74
C VAL A 91 -8.88 -30.29 -11.36
N CYS A 92 -8.94 -28.98 -11.06
CA CYS A 92 -7.92 -28.01 -11.49
C CYS A 92 -6.98 -27.53 -10.36
N VAL A 93 -7.06 -28.11 -9.16
CA VAL A 93 -6.12 -27.79 -8.08
C VAL A 93 -4.85 -28.62 -8.24
N GLU A 94 -3.72 -27.94 -8.50
CA GLU A 94 -2.39 -28.56 -8.64
C GLU A 94 -2.36 -29.68 -9.70
N ALA A 95 -3.16 -29.54 -10.76
CA ALA A 95 -3.37 -30.57 -11.77
C ALA A 95 -3.29 -29.96 -13.19
N PRO A 96 -2.09 -29.90 -13.80
CA PRO A 96 -1.89 -29.27 -15.12
C PRO A 96 -2.82 -29.83 -16.21
N HIS A 97 -2.94 -31.15 -16.31
CA HIS A 97 -3.85 -31.79 -17.28
C HIS A 97 -5.31 -31.38 -17.07
N GLY A 98 -5.75 -31.25 -15.81
CA GLY A 98 -7.09 -30.77 -15.47
C GLY A 98 -7.28 -29.31 -15.84
N GLN A 99 -6.32 -28.43 -15.51
CA GLN A 99 -6.36 -27.01 -15.88
C GLN A 99 -6.45 -26.83 -17.40
N GLU A 100 -5.59 -27.53 -18.16
CA GLU A 100 -5.55 -27.48 -19.63
C GLU A 100 -6.84 -28.03 -20.25
N TYR A 101 -7.34 -29.17 -19.77
CA TYR A 101 -8.56 -29.74 -20.32
C TYR A 101 -9.78 -28.88 -20.01
N LEU A 102 -9.90 -28.31 -18.80
CA LEU A 102 -10.94 -27.34 -18.46
C LEU A 102 -10.87 -26.10 -19.36
N PHE A 103 -9.67 -25.63 -19.67
CA PHE A 103 -9.49 -24.54 -20.63
C PHE A 103 -9.95 -24.94 -22.03
N HIS A 104 -9.53 -26.11 -22.54
CA HIS A 104 -9.92 -26.65 -23.83
C HIS A 104 -11.45 -26.77 -23.98
N VAL A 105 -12.13 -27.23 -22.92
CA VAL A 105 -13.60 -27.30 -22.89
C VAL A 105 -14.25 -26.00 -22.41
N GLN A 106 -13.54 -24.87 -22.42
CA GLN A 106 -14.06 -23.52 -22.18
C GLN A 106 -14.78 -23.32 -20.83
N VAL A 107 -14.34 -24.02 -19.78
CA VAL A 107 -14.91 -23.85 -18.43
C VAL A 107 -14.68 -22.43 -17.90
N HIS A 108 -13.59 -21.76 -18.27
CA HIS A 108 -13.33 -20.37 -17.90
C HIS A 108 -14.41 -19.40 -18.43
N LEU A 109 -14.88 -19.58 -19.67
CA LEU A 109 -15.97 -18.80 -20.25
C LEU A 109 -17.30 -19.09 -19.54
N LEU A 110 -17.61 -20.38 -19.30
CA LEU A 110 -18.78 -20.78 -18.51
C LEU A 110 -18.77 -20.10 -17.14
N THR A 111 -17.67 -20.17 -16.41
CA THR A 111 -17.58 -19.56 -15.07
C THR A 111 -17.72 -18.04 -15.12
N GLY A 112 -17.15 -17.38 -16.14
CA GLY A 112 -17.31 -15.93 -16.32
C GLY A 112 -18.77 -15.54 -16.52
N GLU A 113 -19.48 -16.27 -17.37
CA GLU A 113 -20.92 -16.05 -17.61
C GLU A 113 -21.75 -16.30 -16.35
N LEU A 114 -21.51 -17.41 -15.64
CA LEU A 114 -22.19 -17.70 -14.38
C LEU A 114 -21.98 -16.60 -13.33
N ILE A 115 -20.77 -16.03 -13.25
CA ILE A 115 -20.46 -14.92 -12.34
C ILE A 115 -21.28 -13.69 -12.72
N LEU A 116 -21.24 -13.28 -14.00
CA LEU A 116 -21.93 -12.08 -14.47
C LEU A 116 -23.44 -12.21 -14.29
N GLN A 117 -24.02 -13.35 -14.70
CA GLN A 117 -25.44 -13.61 -14.52
C GLN A 117 -25.82 -13.61 -13.05
N THR A 118 -25.07 -14.27 -12.17
CA THR A 118 -25.43 -14.34 -10.75
C THR A 118 -25.26 -13.01 -10.02
N LEU A 119 -24.23 -12.21 -10.37
CA LEU A 119 -23.93 -10.96 -9.66
C LEU A 119 -24.61 -9.72 -10.26
N GLN A 120 -24.90 -9.71 -11.56
CA GLN A 120 -25.52 -8.56 -12.24
C GLN A 120 -27.02 -8.71 -12.44
N SER A 121 -27.51 -9.92 -12.72
CA SER A 121 -28.96 -10.12 -12.82
C SER A 121 -29.58 -10.15 -11.43
N ARG A 122 -30.79 -9.60 -11.30
CA ARG A 122 -31.57 -9.67 -10.05
C ARG A 122 -32.09 -11.10 -9.77
N ILE A 123 -31.31 -12.15 -10.06
CA ILE A 123 -31.51 -13.49 -9.52
C ILE A 123 -31.24 -13.37 -8.02
N THR A 124 -32.27 -12.90 -7.32
CA THR A 124 -32.52 -12.88 -5.89
C THR A 124 -31.29 -13.20 -5.04
N LEU A 125 -30.37 -12.24 -4.92
CA LEU A 125 -29.25 -12.23 -3.94
C LEU A 125 -29.72 -12.28 -2.47
N GLN A 126 -31.02 -12.46 -2.22
CA GLN A 126 -31.57 -12.72 -0.89
C GLN A 126 -31.40 -14.19 -0.46
N ASN A 127 -31.09 -15.12 -1.39
CA ASN A 127 -30.81 -16.50 -1.03
C ASN A 127 -29.31 -16.75 -0.82
N LYS A 128 -28.93 -17.15 0.40
CA LYS A 128 -27.53 -17.45 0.78
C LYS A 128 -26.93 -18.61 -0.01
N SER A 129 -27.75 -19.45 -0.62
CA SER A 129 -27.30 -20.60 -1.40
C SER A 129 -26.70 -20.13 -2.73
N VAL A 130 -27.39 -19.23 -3.45
CA VAL A 130 -27.04 -18.74 -4.80
C VAL A 130 -25.68 -18.02 -4.86
N ILE A 131 -25.26 -17.32 -3.80
CA ILE A 131 -23.92 -16.70 -3.72
C ILE A 131 -22.78 -17.73 -3.76
N SER A 132 -23.07 -19.02 -3.50
CA SER A 132 -22.10 -20.09 -3.61
C SER A 132 -21.61 -20.33 -5.04
N ILE A 133 -22.45 -20.01 -6.05
CA ILE A 133 -22.08 -20.14 -7.46
C ILE A 133 -20.89 -19.23 -7.79
N PRO A 134 -20.94 -17.89 -7.62
CA PRO A 134 -19.82 -17.01 -7.93
C PRO A 134 -18.60 -17.29 -7.04
N ARG A 135 -18.79 -17.71 -5.78
CA ARG A 135 -17.68 -18.14 -4.90
C ARG A 135 -16.88 -19.29 -5.53
N ILE A 136 -17.56 -20.33 -6.00
CA ILE A 136 -16.88 -21.50 -6.59
C ILE A 136 -16.35 -21.17 -7.99
N CYS A 137 -17.07 -20.37 -8.78
CA CYS A 137 -16.60 -19.93 -10.10
C CYS A 137 -15.30 -19.13 -10.02
N MET A 138 -15.20 -18.16 -9.09
CA MET A 138 -13.96 -17.43 -8.85
C MET A 138 -12.83 -18.35 -8.37
N GLN A 139 -13.14 -19.37 -7.55
CA GLN A 139 -12.15 -20.39 -7.17
C GLN A 139 -11.66 -21.22 -8.36
N ILE A 140 -12.54 -21.59 -9.29
CA ILE A 140 -12.16 -22.31 -10.51
C ILE A 140 -11.19 -21.47 -11.33
N LEU A 141 -11.51 -20.20 -11.59
CA LEU A 141 -10.63 -19.28 -12.32
C LEU A 141 -9.27 -19.12 -11.62
N CYS A 142 -9.30 -18.92 -10.30
CA CYS A 142 -8.09 -18.85 -9.48
C CYS A 142 -7.23 -20.09 -9.66
N ASN A 143 -7.79 -21.30 -9.48
CA ASN A 143 -7.07 -22.56 -9.58
C ASN A 143 -6.55 -22.83 -11.01
N MET A 144 -7.34 -22.53 -12.04
CA MET A 144 -6.94 -22.65 -13.44
C MET A 144 -5.76 -21.75 -13.79
N SER A 145 -5.67 -20.57 -13.17
CA SER A 145 -4.59 -19.61 -13.41
C SER A 145 -3.26 -19.96 -12.70
N VAL A 146 -3.21 -20.94 -11.80
CA VAL A 146 -1.99 -21.25 -11.04
C VAL A 146 -0.93 -21.87 -11.97
N GLN A 147 0.21 -21.18 -12.14
CA GLN A 147 1.40 -21.63 -12.89
C GLN A 147 1.15 -21.95 -14.38
N GLN A 148 0.13 -21.34 -15.00
CA GLN A 148 -0.26 -21.61 -16.39
C GLN A 148 -0.26 -20.32 -17.21
N THR A 149 0.89 -19.86 -17.69
CA THR A 149 1.04 -18.53 -18.33
C THR A 149 0.07 -18.29 -19.49
N PHE A 150 -0.17 -19.29 -20.34
CA PHE A 150 -1.13 -19.15 -21.43
C PHE A 150 -2.56 -18.95 -20.89
N ILE A 151 -3.00 -19.80 -19.97
CA ILE A 151 -4.34 -19.71 -19.35
C ILE A 151 -4.48 -18.41 -18.55
N GLN A 152 -3.42 -17.94 -17.90
CA GLN A 152 -3.40 -16.67 -17.15
C GLN A 152 -3.76 -15.49 -18.05
N ASN A 153 -3.18 -15.41 -19.25
CA ASN A 153 -3.46 -14.33 -20.20
C ASN A 153 -4.91 -14.39 -20.71
N GLU A 154 -5.41 -15.58 -21.02
CA GLU A 154 -6.79 -15.75 -21.49
C GLU A 154 -7.81 -15.40 -20.40
N ILE A 155 -7.56 -15.82 -19.14
CA ILE A 155 -8.40 -15.44 -17.99
C ILE A 155 -8.31 -13.93 -17.77
N TRP A 156 -7.13 -13.30 -17.87
CA TRP A 156 -7.00 -11.86 -17.77
C TRP A 156 -7.87 -11.15 -18.80
N SER A 157 -7.73 -11.48 -20.09
CA SER A 157 -8.47 -10.85 -21.18
C SER A 157 -9.99 -10.96 -21.01
N MET A 158 -10.47 -12.09 -20.50
CA MET A 158 -11.88 -12.31 -20.21
C MET A 158 -12.35 -11.55 -18.96
N CYS A 159 -11.54 -11.49 -17.91
CA CYS A 159 -11.95 -10.92 -16.62
C CYS A 159 -11.79 -9.40 -16.52
N TYR A 160 -10.81 -8.81 -17.22
CA TYR A 160 -10.38 -7.43 -17.06
C TYR A 160 -11.51 -6.41 -17.21
N ASP A 161 -12.36 -6.58 -18.21
CA ASP A 161 -13.36 -5.57 -18.56
C ASP A 161 -14.54 -5.49 -17.57
N ARG A 162 -14.90 -6.59 -16.90
CA ARG A 162 -16.13 -6.64 -16.08
C ARG A 162 -15.99 -7.46 -14.80
N ILE A 163 -15.46 -8.67 -14.89
CA ILE A 163 -15.50 -9.65 -13.79
C ILE A 163 -14.67 -9.20 -12.60
N PHE A 164 -13.46 -8.64 -12.81
CA PHE A 164 -12.66 -8.15 -11.69
C PHE A 164 -13.38 -7.02 -10.94
N TYR A 165 -13.96 -6.05 -11.66
CA TYR A 165 -14.70 -4.97 -11.04
C TYR A 165 -15.91 -5.47 -10.24
N VAL A 166 -16.75 -6.33 -10.85
CA VAL A 166 -17.96 -6.86 -10.19
C VAL A 166 -17.60 -7.76 -9.00
N GLY A 167 -16.58 -8.60 -9.14
CA GLY A 167 -16.13 -9.52 -8.09
C GLY A 167 -15.52 -8.81 -6.89
N LEU A 168 -14.69 -7.79 -7.11
CA LEU A 168 -14.07 -6.99 -6.05
C LEU A 168 -15.10 -6.12 -5.30
N ASN A 169 -16.16 -5.66 -5.97
CA ASN A 169 -17.24 -4.89 -5.36
C ASN A 169 -18.39 -5.76 -4.81
N CYS A 170 -18.24 -7.08 -4.83
CA CYS A 170 -19.23 -7.98 -4.24
C CYS A 170 -19.31 -7.79 -2.72
N SER A 171 -20.51 -7.91 -2.14
CA SER A 171 -20.68 -7.89 -0.67
C SER A 171 -20.05 -9.11 0.02
N ASP A 172 -19.83 -10.19 -0.73
CA ASP A 172 -19.31 -11.44 -0.23
C ASP A 172 -17.76 -11.46 -0.17
N GLU A 173 -17.22 -11.62 1.04
CA GLU A 173 -15.77 -11.63 1.27
C GLU A 173 -15.03 -12.75 0.53
N VAL A 174 -15.67 -13.91 0.36
CA VAL A 174 -15.04 -15.05 -0.32
C VAL A 174 -14.93 -14.77 -1.82
N VAL A 175 -15.99 -14.22 -2.45
CA VAL A 175 -15.91 -13.75 -3.84
C VAL A 175 -14.80 -12.72 -4.00
N ARG A 176 -14.75 -11.69 -3.13
CA ARG A 176 -13.71 -10.65 -3.21
C ARG A 176 -12.30 -11.23 -3.08
N ALA A 177 -12.08 -12.13 -2.12
CA ALA A 177 -10.78 -12.75 -1.90
C ALA A 177 -10.30 -13.56 -3.11
N TYR A 178 -11.14 -14.42 -3.70
CA TYR A 178 -10.76 -15.18 -4.88
C TYR A 178 -10.69 -14.34 -6.15
N THR A 179 -11.46 -13.24 -6.24
CA THR A 179 -11.30 -12.27 -7.33
C THR A 179 -9.92 -11.62 -7.25
N CYS A 180 -9.50 -11.17 -6.06
CA CYS A 180 -8.20 -10.57 -5.83
C CYS A 180 -7.04 -11.57 -6.06
N ALA A 181 -7.20 -12.82 -5.62
CA ALA A 181 -6.24 -13.89 -5.90
C ALA A 181 -6.09 -14.19 -7.40
N THR A 182 -7.22 -14.25 -8.12
CA THR A 182 -7.22 -14.46 -9.58
C THR A 182 -6.58 -13.26 -10.29
N LEU A 183 -6.88 -12.04 -9.85
CA LEU A 183 -6.23 -10.82 -10.35
C LEU A 183 -4.72 -10.92 -10.18
N TYR A 184 -4.22 -11.25 -8.99
CA TYR A 184 -2.79 -11.42 -8.73
C TYR A 184 -2.14 -12.48 -9.63
N ASN A 185 -2.76 -13.66 -9.74
CA ASN A 185 -2.23 -14.76 -10.55
C ASN A 185 -2.12 -14.41 -12.04
N THR A 186 -2.97 -13.51 -12.53
CA THR A 186 -3.08 -13.14 -13.95
C THR A 186 -2.46 -11.79 -14.28
N LEU A 187 -1.95 -11.06 -13.28
CA LEU A 187 -1.45 -9.69 -13.43
C LEU A 187 -0.13 -9.60 -14.22
N SER A 188 0.60 -10.70 -14.36
CA SER A 188 1.95 -10.68 -14.94
C SER A 188 2.00 -10.20 -16.38
N GLY A 189 2.67 -9.07 -16.62
CA GLY A 189 2.75 -8.44 -17.93
C GLY A 189 1.53 -7.57 -18.27
N GLN A 190 0.60 -7.41 -17.33
CA GLN A 190 -0.65 -6.68 -17.48
C GLN A 190 -0.75 -5.46 -16.54
N GLU A 191 0.29 -5.19 -15.75
CA GLU A 191 0.31 -4.16 -14.71
C GLU A 191 -0.08 -2.77 -15.24
N ARG A 192 0.38 -2.42 -16.45
CA ARG A 192 0.04 -1.15 -17.12
C ARG A 192 -1.46 -0.98 -17.34
N SER A 193 -2.18 -2.06 -17.61
CA SER A 193 -3.64 -2.04 -17.82
C SER A 193 -4.38 -1.61 -16.54
N LEU A 194 -3.81 -1.84 -15.35
CA LEU A 194 -4.40 -1.35 -14.09
C LEU A 194 -4.25 0.17 -13.90
N CYS A 195 -3.38 0.82 -14.67
CA CYS A 195 -3.21 2.27 -14.65
C CYS A 195 -4.12 3.01 -15.65
N ASP A 196 -4.90 2.27 -16.45
CA ASP A 196 -5.89 2.87 -17.36
C ASP A 196 -6.98 3.62 -16.56
N PRO A 197 -7.25 4.91 -16.85
CA PRO A 197 -8.22 5.70 -16.07
C PRO A 197 -9.67 5.20 -16.14
N LEU A 198 -10.06 4.49 -17.21
CA LEU A 198 -11.44 4.08 -17.44
C LEU A 198 -11.74 2.71 -16.84
N ARG A 199 -10.86 1.73 -17.07
CA ARG A 199 -11.06 0.32 -16.70
C ARG A 199 -10.15 -0.13 -15.56
N GLY A 200 -8.89 0.31 -15.58
CA GLY A 200 -7.89 -0.06 -14.56
C GLY A 200 -8.14 0.61 -13.20
N ARG A 201 -8.36 1.92 -13.20
CA ARG A 201 -8.58 2.73 -11.99
C ARG A 201 -9.69 2.14 -11.08
N PRO A 202 -10.90 1.82 -11.57
CA PRO A 202 -11.94 1.23 -10.71
C PRO A 202 -11.51 -0.10 -10.04
N ILE A 203 -10.71 -0.92 -10.73
CA ILE A 203 -10.19 -2.18 -10.18
C ILE A 203 -9.19 -1.89 -9.06
N VAL A 204 -8.23 -0.98 -9.28
CA VAL A 204 -7.23 -0.62 -8.26
C VAL A 204 -7.88 0.02 -7.04
N MET A 205 -8.85 0.92 -7.24
CA MET A 205 -9.64 1.50 -6.15
C MET A 205 -10.31 0.40 -5.31
N ALA A 206 -10.99 -0.54 -5.95
CA ALA A 206 -11.65 -1.64 -5.26
C ALA A 206 -10.64 -2.52 -4.50
N VAL A 207 -9.45 -2.78 -5.06
CA VAL A 207 -8.36 -3.49 -4.36
C VAL A 207 -7.90 -2.74 -3.12
N LEU A 208 -7.69 -1.41 -3.21
CA LEU A 208 -7.26 -0.58 -2.08
C LEU A 208 -8.31 -0.51 -0.96
N GLU A 209 -9.60 -0.61 -1.30
CA GLU A 209 -10.71 -0.61 -0.36
C GLU A 209 -10.93 -1.96 0.33
N LEU A 210 -10.35 -3.06 -0.17
CA LEU A 210 -10.48 -4.36 0.47
C LEU A 210 -9.93 -4.32 1.91
N GLN A 211 -10.81 -4.62 2.86
CA GLN A 211 -10.45 -4.90 4.24
C GLN A 211 -10.12 -6.39 4.38
N THR A 212 -9.13 -6.72 5.23
CA THR A 212 -8.84 -8.10 5.65
C THR A 212 -8.70 -9.12 4.50
N CYS A 213 -7.96 -8.77 3.44
CA CYS A 213 -7.65 -9.66 2.32
C CYS A 213 -6.15 -9.70 2.05
N GLU A 214 -5.49 -10.83 2.30
CA GLU A 214 -4.03 -10.97 2.11
C GLU A 214 -3.60 -10.78 0.65
N TRP A 215 -4.45 -11.20 -0.30
CA TRP A 215 -4.20 -11.06 -1.74
C TRP A 215 -4.07 -9.60 -2.20
N ARG A 216 -4.72 -8.67 -1.49
CA ARG A 216 -4.55 -7.24 -1.74
C ARG A 216 -3.09 -6.82 -1.61
N GLU A 217 -2.41 -7.31 -0.58
CA GLU A 217 -1.01 -6.94 -0.32
C GLU A 217 -0.11 -7.42 -1.46
N PHE A 218 -0.35 -8.62 -2.00
CA PHE A 218 0.42 -9.16 -3.13
C PHE A 218 0.20 -8.39 -4.43
N VAL A 219 -1.03 -7.96 -4.72
CA VAL A 219 -1.33 -7.11 -5.90
C VAL A 219 -0.61 -5.76 -5.79
N ILE A 220 -0.73 -5.09 -4.64
CA ILE A 220 -0.11 -3.76 -4.44
C ILE A 220 1.41 -3.89 -4.44
N GLU A 221 1.98 -4.87 -3.74
CA GLU A 221 3.42 -5.10 -3.71
C GLU A 221 3.98 -5.32 -5.12
N ARG A 222 3.29 -6.12 -5.94
CA ARG A 222 3.68 -6.34 -7.34
C ARG A 222 3.69 -5.06 -8.17
N LEU A 223 2.65 -4.24 -8.06
CA LEU A 223 2.60 -2.95 -8.76
C LEU A 223 3.73 -2.00 -8.34
N LEU A 224 4.06 -1.99 -7.05
CA LEU A 224 5.17 -1.17 -6.52
C LEU A 224 6.55 -1.71 -6.94
N GLN A 225 6.72 -3.03 -6.99
CA GLN A 225 7.93 -3.72 -7.48
C GLN A 225 8.21 -3.43 -8.95
N GLU A 226 7.16 -3.34 -9.76
CA GLU A 226 7.25 -3.06 -11.20
C GLU A 226 7.25 -1.55 -11.53
N ASN A 227 7.48 -0.68 -10.54
CA ASN A 227 7.63 0.78 -10.71
C ASN A 227 6.37 1.51 -11.24
N PHE A 228 5.16 1.04 -10.90
CA PHE A 228 3.90 1.70 -11.31
C PHE A 228 3.39 2.79 -10.35
N LEU A 229 4.14 3.12 -9.28
CA LEU A 229 3.72 4.19 -8.36
C LEU A 229 3.40 5.53 -9.07
N PRO A 230 4.21 6.01 -10.04
CA PRO A 230 3.92 7.26 -10.74
C PRO A 230 2.58 7.21 -11.50
N ASP A 231 2.37 6.17 -12.31
CA ASP A 231 1.15 6.00 -13.10
C ASP A 231 -0.10 5.87 -12.20
N LEU A 232 0.05 5.18 -11.06
CA LEU A 232 -1.00 5.07 -10.05
C LEU A 232 -1.33 6.43 -9.40
N PHE A 233 -0.32 7.27 -9.16
CA PHE A 233 -0.53 8.62 -8.62
C PHE A 233 -1.23 9.56 -9.61
N ASP A 234 -1.01 9.35 -10.91
CA ASP A 234 -1.66 10.14 -11.95
C ASP A 234 -3.12 9.71 -12.16
N CYS A 235 -3.46 8.45 -11.89
CA CYS A 235 -4.80 7.92 -12.14
C CYS A 235 -5.72 7.90 -10.90
N LEU A 236 -5.18 7.90 -9.67
CA LEU A 236 -5.93 7.78 -8.41
C LEU A 236 -6.15 9.12 -7.69
N GLU A 237 -6.98 9.08 -6.65
CA GLU A 237 -7.28 10.23 -5.77
C GLU A 237 -6.33 10.29 -4.56
N ASN A 238 -6.25 11.47 -3.91
CA ASN A 238 -5.34 11.72 -2.78
C ASN A 238 -5.44 10.70 -1.64
N GLN A 239 -6.64 10.23 -1.31
CA GLN A 239 -6.85 9.24 -0.24
C GLN A 239 -6.15 7.90 -0.56
N CYS A 240 -6.13 7.51 -1.83
CA CYS A 240 -5.47 6.31 -2.31
C CYS A 240 -3.95 6.46 -2.31
N HIS A 241 -3.43 7.66 -2.61
CA HIS A 241 -1.99 7.95 -2.54
C HIS A 241 -1.43 7.67 -1.15
N LEU A 242 -2.12 8.11 -0.08
CA LEU A 242 -1.67 7.84 1.29
C LEU A 242 -1.66 6.34 1.62
N THR A 243 -2.61 5.57 1.07
CA THR A 243 -2.65 4.12 1.25
C THR A 243 -1.49 3.45 0.54
N LEU A 244 -1.23 3.78 -0.73
CA LEU A 244 -0.06 3.28 -1.48
C LEU A 244 1.25 3.60 -0.77
N LEU A 245 1.41 4.83 -0.28
CA LEU A 245 2.58 5.26 0.48
C LEU A 245 2.78 4.48 1.79
N LYS A 246 1.70 4.02 2.46
CA LYS A 246 1.83 3.11 3.61
C LYS A 246 2.41 1.76 3.20
N HIS A 247 2.01 1.21 2.06
CA HIS A 247 2.62 -0.04 1.54
C HIS A 247 4.10 0.18 1.18
N VAL A 248 4.43 1.31 0.54
CA VAL A 248 5.84 1.70 0.28
C VAL A 248 6.67 1.72 1.57
N GLU A 249 6.14 2.35 2.62
CA GLU A 249 6.81 2.39 3.93
C GLU A 249 7.05 0.99 4.51
N VAL A 250 6.05 0.10 4.44
CA VAL A 250 6.16 -1.28 4.94
C VAL A 250 7.26 -2.04 4.19
N LEU A 251 7.31 -1.92 2.87
CA LEU A 251 8.30 -2.59 2.03
C LEU A 251 9.72 -2.06 2.30
N LEU A 252 9.89 -0.74 2.47
CA LEU A 252 11.18 -0.16 2.87
C LEU A 252 11.63 -0.62 4.26
N LYS A 253 10.71 -0.71 5.23
CA LYS A 253 11.03 -1.26 6.56
C LYS A 253 11.43 -2.73 6.50
N ARG A 254 10.84 -3.51 5.58
CA ARG A 254 11.24 -4.90 5.31
C ARG A 254 12.66 -4.95 4.75
N ASP A 255 13.03 -4.01 3.87
CA ASP A 255 14.40 -3.86 3.41
C ASP A 255 15.38 -3.55 4.55
N ILE A 256 15.05 -2.60 5.42
CA ILE A 256 15.87 -2.23 6.57
C ILE A 256 16.06 -3.40 7.54
N SER A 257 14.98 -4.17 7.78
CA SER A 257 14.98 -5.27 8.75
C SER A 257 15.73 -6.52 8.26
N ASN A 258 15.96 -6.64 6.94
CA ASN A 258 16.65 -7.78 6.34
C ASN A 258 17.86 -7.36 5.50
N PRO A 259 18.95 -6.87 6.12
CA PRO A 259 20.07 -6.30 5.37
C PRO A 259 20.92 -7.32 4.60
N TYR A 260 20.67 -8.64 4.74
CA TYR A 260 21.54 -9.68 4.18
C TYR A 260 20.85 -10.49 3.07
N VAL A 261 21.52 -10.64 1.93
CA VAL A 261 21.26 -11.72 0.96
C VAL A 261 22.57 -12.47 0.77
N ASN A 262 22.59 -13.79 1.01
CA ASN A 262 23.79 -14.64 0.88
C ASN A 262 25.05 -14.09 1.62
N GLY A 263 24.86 -13.41 2.75
CA GLY A 263 25.96 -12.86 3.55
C GLY A 263 26.59 -11.55 3.04
N SER A 264 26.03 -10.91 1.99
CA SER A 264 26.53 -9.62 1.48
C SER A 264 25.37 -8.63 1.23
N ILE A 265 25.56 -7.37 1.64
CA ILE A 265 24.61 -6.27 1.39
C ILE A 265 24.58 -5.90 -0.10
N TYR A 266 25.71 -6.02 -0.82
CA TYR A 266 25.90 -5.50 -2.18
C TYR A 266 25.24 -6.32 -3.29
N LEU A 267 24.78 -7.55 -2.99
CA LEU A 267 24.16 -8.45 -3.98
C LEU A 267 22.63 -8.44 -3.90
N ARG A 268 22.06 -7.63 -3.01
CA ARG A 268 20.63 -7.58 -2.77
C ARG A 268 19.96 -6.59 -3.71
N GLN A 269 18.93 -7.05 -4.43
CA GLN A 269 18.00 -6.14 -5.11
C GLN A 269 17.03 -5.54 -4.10
N PRO A 270 16.73 -4.23 -4.19
CA PRO A 270 15.73 -3.62 -3.33
C PRO A 270 14.34 -4.17 -3.65
N ILE A 271 13.46 -4.22 -2.65
CA ILE A 271 12.06 -4.61 -2.88
C ILE A 271 11.37 -3.57 -3.75
N ILE A 272 11.67 -2.28 -3.53
CA ILE A 272 11.12 -1.19 -4.32
C ILE A 272 12.22 -0.65 -5.24
N PRO A 273 11.96 -0.45 -6.54
CA PRO A 273 12.93 0.13 -7.45
C PRO A 273 13.36 1.54 -7.02
N GLU A 274 14.62 1.89 -7.25
CA GLU A 274 15.13 3.24 -6.94
C GLU A 274 14.33 4.35 -7.65
N ASN A 275 13.85 4.10 -8.86
CA ASN A 275 13.02 5.02 -9.63
C ASN A 275 11.74 5.43 -8.86
N THR A 276 11.14 4.51 -8.11
CA THR A 276 10.00 4.81 -7.23
C THR A 276 10.39 5.79 -6.13
N CYS A 277 11.57 5.62 -5.53
CA CYS A 277 12.07 6.54 -4.50
C CYS A 277 12.43 7.92 -5.08
N LEU A 278 12.99 7.97 -6.30
CA LEU A 278 13.25 9.22 -7.01
C LEU A 278 11.94 9.96 -7.33
N TYR A 279 10.91 9.24 -7.80
CA TYR A 279 9.58 9.83 -7.99
C TYR A 279 9.01 10.41 -6.69
N ILE A 280 9.13 9.69 -5.57
CA ILE A 280 8.70 10.17 -4.24
C ILE A 280 9.43 11.45 -3.86
N SER A 281 10.73 11.53 -4.16
CA SER A 281 11.53 12.74 -3.94
C SER A 281 11.03 13.91 -4.79
N ASP A 282 10.84 13.70 -6.09
CA ASP A 282 10.35 14.74 -7.00
C ASP A 282 8.95 15.21 -6.61
N LYS A 283 8.08 14.27 -6.20
CA LYS A 283 6.75 14.61 -5.68
C LYS A 283 6.85 15.42 -4.40
N PHE A 284 7.71 15.04 -3.45
CA PHE A 284 7.94 15.81 -2.24
C PHE A 284 8.42 17.23 -2.55
N LEU A 285 9.43 17.36 -3.43
CA LEU A 285 9.96 18.66 -3.87
C LEU A 285 8.88 19.56 -4.48
N SER A 286 7.92 18.97 -5.20
CA SER A 286 6.83 19.73 -5.82
C SER A 286 5.81 20.29 -4.82
N ILE A 287 5.65 19.68 -3.64
CA ILE A 287 4.60 20.05 -2.67
C ILE A 287 5.11 20.49 -1.30
N CYS A 288 6.39 20.31 -0.96
CA CYS A 288 6.89 20.54 0.40
C CYS A 288 6.71 21.99 0.89
N GLY A 289 6.56 22.95 -0.03
CA GLY A 289 6.27 24.35 0.30
C GLY A 289 4.98 24.56 1.10
N VAL A 290 3.99 23.67 0.99
CA VAL A 290 2.74 23.77 1.77
C VAL A 290 2.98 23.66 3.28
N ILE A 291 4.04 22.97 3.69
CA ILE A 291 4.41 22.83 5.11
C ILE A 291 4.81 24.19 5.68
N ALA A 292 5.55 25.00 4.93
CA ALA A 292 5.91 26.35 5.35
C ALA A 292 4.67 27.27 5.42
N GLN A 293 3.70 27.10 4.52
CA GLN A 293 2.46 27.89 4.52
C GLN A 293 1.59 27.65 5.76
N TYR A 294 1.64 26.45 6.35
CA TYR A 294 0.92 26.11 7.58
C TYR A 294 1.22 27.09 8.73
N ALA A 295 2.45 27.62 8.80
CA ALA A 295 2.84 28.63 9.80
C ALA A 295 1.90 29.84 9.82
N ASN A 296 1.47 30.28 8.62
CA ASN A 296 0.63 31.46 8.44
C ASN A 296 -0.86 31.12 8.53
N THR A 297 -1.29 29.99 7.95
CA THR A 297 -2.73 29.68 7.81
C THR A 297 -3.30 28.89 8.98
N ARG A 298 -2.46 28.11 9.67
CA ARG A 298 -2.87 27.11 10.68
C ARG A 298 -3.86 26.07 10.17
N GLN A 299 -3.98 25.94 8.84
CA GLN A 299 -4.88 24.99 8.20
C GLN A 299 -4.11 23.75 7.78
N PHE A 300 -4.45 22.61 8.37
CA PHE A 300 -3.90 21.32 7.96
C PHE A 300 -4.65 20.83 6.72
N THR A 301 -3.94 20.68 5.60
CA THR A 301 -4.50 20.27 4.32
C THR A 301 -4.12 18.82 3.99
N GLU A 302 -4.87 18.17 3.10
CA GLU A 302 -4.52 16.84 2.58
C GLU A 302 -3.14 16.84 1.90
N GLU A 303 -2.79 17.93 1.21
CA GLU A 303 -1.50 18.09 0.56
C GLU A 303 -0.34 18.17 1.57
N MET A 304 -0.56 18.81 2.72
CA MET A 304 0.40 18.81 3.83
C MET A 304 0.56 17.39 4.43
N GLN A 305 -0.54 16.67 4.60
CA GLN A 305 -0.49 15.27 5.05
C GLN A 305 0.32 14.39 4.09
N LEU A 306 0.10 14.57 2.78
CA LEU A 306 0.85 13.87 1.73
C LEU A 306 2.34 14.25 1.78
N ALA A 307 2.68 15.54 1.87
CA ALA A 307 4.06 16.02 1.96
C ALA A 307 4.79 15.43 3.18
N MET A 308 4.13 15.41 4.34
CA MET A 308 4.68 14.79 5.56
C MET A 308 4.88 13.28 5.40
N LYS A 309 3.96 12.58 4.70
CA LYS A 309 4.09 11.15 4.46
C LYS A 309 5.25 10.83 3.51
N LEU A 310 5.42 11.61 2.44
CA LEU A 310 6.54 11.48 1.51
C LEU A 310 7.88 11.71 2.23
N LEU A 311 7.97 12.75 3.07
CA LEU A 311 9.15 13.03 3.88
C LEU A 311 9.50 11.87 4.82
N ASP A 312 8.51 11.27 5.48
CA ASP A 312 8.71 10.11 6.35
C ASP A 312 9.30 8.91 5.56
N ILE A 313 8.76 8.65 4.37
CA ILE A 313 9.23 7.59 3.46
C ILE A 313 10.65 7.86 2.98
N LEU A 314 10.96 9.09 2.58
CA LEU A 314 12.32 9.50 2.20
C LEU A 314 13.31 9.29 3.35
N GLY A 315 12.88 9.47 4.59
CA GLY A 315 13.66 9.14 5.77
C GLY A 315 14.02 7.65 5.91
N TYR A 316 13.15 6.74 5.45
CA TYR A 316 13.49 5.30 5.36
C TYR A 316 14.35 5.01 4.13
N ALA A 317 13.99 5.53 2.96
CA ALA A 317 14.70 5.27 1.70
C ALA A 317 16.15 5.74 1.78
N THR A 318 16.41 6.97 2.25
CA THR A 318 17.78 7.50 2.38
C THR A 318 18.65 6.78 3.41
N SER A 319 18.06 5.99 4.32
CA SER A 319 18.83 5.12 5.22
C SER A 319 19.41 3.89 4.50
N LEU A 320 18.86 3.55 3.33
CA LEU A 320 19.29 2.44 2.47
C LEU A 320 20.20 2.96 1.35
N ASN A 321 21.18 3.79 1.69
CA ASN A 321 22.07 4.48 0.75
C ASN A 321 22.85 3.54 -0.20
N THR A 322 23.06 2.29 0.18
CA THR A 322 23.68 1.27 -0.68
C THR A 322 22.74 0.73 -1.75
N LEU A 323 21.43 0.71 -1.49
CA LEU A 323 20.40 0.29 -2.44
C LEU A 323 19.91 1.44 -3.31
N TYR A 324 19.94 2.68 -2.78
CA TYR A 324 19.45 3.88 -3.47
C TYR A 324 20.52 4.98 -3.59
N PRO A 325 21.61 4.74 -4.34
CA PRO A 325 22.73 5.68 -4.46
C PRO A 325 22.38 6.98 -5.21
N ASN A 326 21.50 6.97 -6.20
CA ASN A 326 21.07 8.17 -6.91
C ASN A 326 20.21 9.06 -6.02
N LEU A 327 19.31 8.47 -5.24
CA LEU A 327 18.54 9.20 -4.23
C LEU A 327 19.48 9.84 -3.19
N HIS A 328 20.46 9.08 -2.70
CA HIS A 328 21.42 9.55 -1.69
C HIS A 328 22.27 10.74 -2.16
N ASN A 329 22.45 10.89 -3.48
CA ASN A 329 23.23 11.96 -4.10
C ASN A 329 22.37 13.15 -4.60
N GLN A 330 21.08 13.18 -4.28
CA GLN A 330 20.18 14.20 -4.80
C GLN A 330 20.30 15.54 -4.06
N LEU A 331 21.13 16.45 -4.58
CA LEU A 331 21.39 17.78 -3.99
C LEU A 331 20.12 18.63 -3.78
N LEU A 332 19.17 18.58 -4.71
CA LEU A 332 17.92 19.35 -4.59
C LEU A 332 17.10 18.92 -3.39
N LEU A 333 17.07 17.62 -3.08
CA LEU A 333 16.33 17.07 -1.95
C LEU A 333 16.89 17.59 -0.62
N VAL A 334 18.21 17.50 -0.43
CA VAL A 334 18.83 17.97 0.83
C VAL A 334 18.72 19.48 1.01
N ARG A 335 18.82 20.24 -0.09
CA ARG A 335 18.60 21.70 -0.10
C ARG A 335 17.20 22.05 0.36
N ALA A 336 16.18 21.41 -0.22
CA ALA A 336 14.79 21.65 0.14
C ALA A 336 14.49 21.27 1.60
N ALA A 337 15.02 20.13 2.08
CA ALA A 337 14.87 19.72 3.46
C ALA A 337 15.51 20.71 4.45
N LEU A 338 16.71 21.21 4.12
CA LEU A 338 17.42 22.19 4.95
C LEU A 338 16.70 23.55 4.97
N GLU A 339 16.21 24.00 3.82
CA GLU A 339 15.46 25.26 3.72
C GLU A 339 14.14 25.18 4.48
N LEU A 340 13.40 24.07 4.34
CA LEU A 340 12.17 23.88 5.09
C LEU A 340 12.42 23.82 6.61
N LEU A 341 13.50 23.17 7.06
CA LEU A 341 13.90 23.18 8.46
C LEU A 341 14.21 24.60 8.96
N ARG A 342 14.85 25.42 8.12
CA ARG A 342 15.12 26.83 8.42
C ARG A 342 13.84 27.64 8.56
N SER A 343 12.93 27.53 7.59
CA SER A 343 11.64 28.22 7.64
C SER A 343 10.85 27.87 8.90
N ILE A 344 10.80 26.58 9.25
CA ILE A 344 10.15 26.10 10.48
C ILE A 344 10.82 26.70 11.73
N TYR A 345 12.15 26.69 11.78
CA TYR A 345 12.90 27.24 12.92
C TYR A 345 12.66 28.75 13.10
N GLU A 346 12.71 29.52 12.02
CA GLU A 346 12.49 30.97 12.05
C GLU A 346 11.10 31.32 12.57
N VAL A 347 10.10 30.58 12.09
CA VAL A 347 8.71 30.72 12.53
C VAL A 347 8.58 30.41 14.03
N ASP A 348 9.19 29.34 14.52
CA ASP A 348 9.13 29.00 15.94
C ASP A 348 9.81 30.05 16.83
N GLN A 349 10.86 30.72 16.36
CA GLN A 349 11.49 31.82 17.11
C GLN A 349 10.59 33.06 17.21
N GLN A 350 9.67 33.25 16.25
CA GLN A 350 8.77 34.41 16.20
C GLN A 350 7.44 34.18 16.94
N SER A 351 7.08 32.93 17.19
CA SER A 351 5.83 32.56 17.87
C SER A 351 6.03 32.35 19.37
N ASP A 352 5.16 32.93 20.19
CA ASP A 352 5.09 32.62 21.62
C ASP A 352 4.59 31.18 21.82
N GLY A 353 5.43 30.30 22.36
CA GLY A 353 5.12 28.88 22.59
C GLY A 353 5.45 27.89 21.45
N GLY A 354 5.91 28.36 20.28
CA GLY A 354 6.30 27.50 19.15
C GLY A 354 5.12 26.89 18.37
N ILE A 355 5.16 26.95 17.03
CA ILE A 355 4.15 26.32 16.16
C ILE A 355 4.46 24.84 15.93
N PHE A 356 5.74 24.54 15.75
CA PHE A 356 6.27 23.25 15.35
C PHE A 356 7.11 22.58 16.44
N SER A 357 7.36 23.26 17.56
CA SER A 357 8.03 22.72 18.74
C SER A 357 7.30 23.11 20.01
N LYS A 358 7.15 22.16 20.94
CA LYS A 358 6.55 22.40 22.26
C LYS A 358 7.52 22.01 23.38
N ILE A 359 7.66 22.89 24.38
CA ILE A 359 8.59 22.71 25.52
C ILE A 359 7.89 22.08 26.75
N GLN A 360 6.55 22.16 26.84
CA GLN A 360 5.77 21.60 27.96
C GLN A 360 4.46 20.96 27.46
N ASP A 361 4.04 19.89 28.13
CA ASP A 361 2.70 19.31 28.01
C ASP A 361 1.70 20.13 28.83
N THR A 362 0.72 20.77 28.18
CA THR A 362 -0.46 21.29 28.89
C THR A 362 -1.47 20.15 29.09
N PRO A 363 -2.03 19.93 30.30
CA PRO A 363 -2.93 18.81 30.60
C PRO A 363 -4.19 18.73 29.73
N THR A 364 -4.59 19.84 29.12
CA THR A 364 -5.76 19.98 28.26
C THR A 364 -5.64 19.30 26.90
N GLU A 365 -4.43 18.91 26.47
CA GLU A 365 -4.18 18.34 25.14
C GLU A 365 -4.18 16.80 25.08
N LEU A 366 -4.28 16.10 26.23
CA LEU A 366 -4.40 14.63 26.29
C LEU A 366 -5.64 14.06 25.55
N ASN A 367 -6.60 14.92 25.21
CA ASN A 367 -7.81 14.58 24.45
C ASN A 367 -7.74 14.95 22.95
N ASN A 368 -6.64 15.53 22.47
CA ASN A 368 -6.41 15.78 21.05
C ASN A 368 -5.35 14.79 20.51
N PRO A 369 -5.71 13.88 19.60
CA PRO A 369 -4.76 12.92 19.07
C PRO A 369 -3.72 13.63 18.17
N GLY A 370 -2.51 13.83 18.70
CA GLY A 370 -1.29 14.22 17.99
C GLY A 370 -1.28 15.66 17.46
N SER A 371 -0.17 16.38 17.62
CA SER A 371 0.00 17.62 16.84
C SER A 371 0.08 17.22 15.37
N HIS A 372 -0.63 17.94 14.49
CA HIS A 372 -0.55 17.72 13.03
C HIS A 372 0.88 17.84 12.46
N THR A 373 1.83 18.32 13.26
CA THR A 373 3.24 18.52 12.92
C THR A 373 4.19 17.56 13.65
N ASP A 374 3.67 16.56 14.35
CA ASP A 374 4.48 15.56 15.07
C ASP A 374 5.49 14.91 14.13
N ASN A 375 6.72 14.70 14.64
CA ASN A 375 7.85 14.13 13.90
C ASN A 375 8.35 14.93 12.68
N LEU A 376 7.77 16.08 12.32
CA LEU A 376 8.18 16.85 11.13
C LEU A 376 9.66 17.24 11.20
N LYS A 377 10.08 17.92 12.29
CA LYS A 377 11.49 18.32 12.49
C LYS A 377 12.39 17.11 12.51
N LYS A 378 12.02 16.09 13.30
CA LYS A 378 12.74 14.82 13.39
C LYS A 378 12.97 14.21 12.02
N ASN A 379 11.95 14.20 11.15
CA ASN A 379 12.04 13.60 9.82
C ASN A 379 12.90 14.42 8.85
N LEU A 380 12.85 15.76 8.90
CA LEU A 380 13.77 16.63 8.14
C LEU A 380 15.22 16.39 8.55
N ILE A 381 15.49 16.38 9.86
CA ILE A 381 16.84 16.16 10.39
C ILE A 381 17.32 14.74 10.07
N ARG A 382 16.44 13.72 10.17
CA ARG A 382 16.74 12.35 9.75
C ARG A 382 17.15 12.29 8.29
N LEU A 383 16.39 12.91 7.40
CA LEU A 383 16.70 12.95 5.97
C LEU A 383 18.09 13.58 5.72
N ILE A 384 18.34 14.76 6.29
CA ILE A 384 19.63 15.47 6.17
C ILE A 384 20.78 14.61 6.71
N GLY A 385 20.62 14.01 7.89
CA GLY A 385 21.63 13.18 8.53
C GLY A 385 21.92 11.91 7.75
N ASN A 386 20.89 11.24 7.23
CA ASN A 386 21.05 10.07 6.38
C ASN A 386 21.84 10.42 5.12
N MET A 387 21.42 11.43 4.35
CA MET A 387 22.08 11.82 3.09
C MET A 387 23.53 12.30 3.30
N SER A 388 23.87 12.80 4.48
CA SER A 388 25.25 13.21 4.84
C SER A 388 26.18 12.03 5.11
N TYR A 389 25.66 10.84 5.37
CA TYR A 389 26.47 9.69 5.75
C TYR A 389 27.42 9.28 4.62
N ARG A 390 28.72 9.41 4.88
CA ARG A 390 29.82 9.12 3.93
C ARG A 390 29.61 9.75 2.55
N ASN A 391 29.06 10.95 2.50
CA ASN A 391 28.78 11.67 1.27
C ASN A 391 29.36 13.08 1.30
N ARG A 392 30.61 13.22 0.81
CA ARG A 392 31.35 14.49 0.87
C ARG A 392 30.63 15.64 0.19
N ILE A 393 29.97 15.38 -0.94
CA ILE A 393 29.23 16.38 -1.71
C ILE A 393 28.09 16.95 -0.87
N ILE A 394 27.29 16.09 -0.25
CA ILE A 394 26.18 16.52 0.61
C ILE A 394 26.68 17.21 1.89
N GLN A 395 27.75 16.68 2.49
CA GLN A 395 28.37 17.28 3.68
C GLN A 395 28.83 18.72 3.43
N ASP A 396 29.52 18.96 2.31
CA ASP A 396 30.02 20.28 1.95
C ASP A 396 28.88 21.22 1.57
N GLU A 397 27.88 20.75 0.84
CA GLU A 397 26.69 21.53 0.50
C GLU A 397 25.97 22.05 1.76
N ILE A 398 25.71 21.16 2.73
CA ILE A 398 25.05 21.55 3.98
C ILE A 398 25.87 22.58 4.76
N ARG A 399 27.21 22.43 4.79
CA ARG A 399 28.09 23.44 5.42
C ARG A 399 27.99 24.78 4.72
N ILE A 400 28.10 24.81 3.39
CA ILE A 400 28.05 26.05 2.58
C ILE A 400 26.74 26.80 2.82
N LEU A 401 25.64 26.07 2.95
CA LEU A 401 24.32 26.63 3.24
C LEU A 401 24.13 27.05 4.71
N GLY A 402 25.12 26.87 5.58
CA GLY A 402 25.01 27.21 7.01
C GLY A 402 24.15 26.21 7.80
N GLY A 403 24.03 24.97 7.35
CA GLY A 403 23.20 23.96 7.97
C GLY A 403 23.73 23.41 9.30
N ILE A 404 25.05 23.44 9.54
CA ILE A 404 25.66 22.96 10.80
C ILE A 404 25.14 23.77 12.01
N PRO A 405 25.24 25.11 12.04
CA PRO A 405 24.62 25.90 13.12
C PRO A 405 23.11 25.70 13.25
N LEU A 406 22.39 25.58 12.13
CA LEU A 406 20.94 25.37 12.13
C LEU A 406 20.55 24.07 12.85
N LEU A 407 21.25 22.97 12.54
CA LEU A 407 21.05 21.66 13.18
C LEU A 407 21.41 21.69 14.67
N LEU A 408 22.51 22.33 15.05
CA LEU A 408 22.88 22.50 16.46
C LEU A 408 21.81 23.28 17.24
N ASN A 409 21.18 24.28 16.62
CA ASN A 409 20.08 25.02 17.24
C ASN A 409 18.81 24.18 17.47
N GLN A 410 18.66 23.05 16.77
CA GLN A 410 17.56 22.10 16.98
C GLN A 410 17.82 21.10 18.11
N CYS A 411 19.01 21.07 18.73
CA CYS A 411 19.32 20.22 19.88
C CYS A 411 18.64 20.72 21.18
N ARG A 412 17.31 20.81 21.16
CA ARG A 412 16.47 21.24 22.28
C ARG A 412 15.43 20.16 22.56
N PHE A 413 14.99 20.08 23.81
CA PHE A 413 13.87 19.21 24.15
C PHE A 413 12.61 19.70 23.44
N ASP A 414 11.92 18.77 22.78
CA ASP A 414 10.68 19.02 22.05
C ASP A 414 9.74 17.84 22.29
N VAL A 415 8.61 18.10 22.93
CA VAL A 415 7.61 17.08 23.26
C VAL A 415 7.00 16.46 21.99
N CYS A 416 6.76 17.26 20.95
CA CYS A 416 6.25 16.80 19.65
C CYS A 416 7.29 16.01 18.86
N ASN A 417 8.56 16.09 19.25
CA ASN A 417 9.67 15.41 18.60
C ASN A 417 10.67 14.82 19.62
N PRO A 418 10.29 13.78 20.40
CA PRO A 418 11.11 13.29 21.52
C PRO A 418 12.53 12.84 21.15
N PHE A 419 12.73 12.47 19.87
CA PHE A 419 14.02 12.01 19.33
C PHE A 419 14.78 13.08 18.53
N VAL A 420 14.34 14.34 18.51
CA VAL A 420 14.97 15.39 17.68
C VAL A 420 16.44 15.55 18.00
N THR A 421 16.81 15.56 19.28
CA THR A 421 18.20 15.70 19.73
C THR A 421 19.09 14.54 19.26
N GLN A 422 18.61 13.30 19.33
CA GLN A 422 19.37 12.13 18.88
C GLN A 422 19.60 12.17 17.37
N TRP A 423 18.59 12.57 16.59
CA TRP A 423 18.73 12.75 15.16
C TRP A 423 19.67 13.92 14.81
N CYS A 424 19.65 15.02 15.56
CA CYS A 424 20.61 16.11 15.38
C CYS A 424 22.04 15.66 15.64
N ILE A 425 22.28 14.94 16.74
CA ILE A 425 23.61 14.40 17.08
C ILE A 425 24.10 13.47 15.96
N LEU A 426 23.23 12.58 15.46
CA LEU A 426 23.57 11.69 14.35
C LEU A 426 23.88 12.47 13.06
N ALA A 427 23.07 13.48 12.72
CA ALA A 427 23.28 14.32 11.54
C ALA A 427 24.61 15.09 11.63
N ILE A 428 24.90 15.70 12.78
CA ILE A 428 26.18 16.41 13.01
C ILE A 428 27.36 15.45 12.94
N ARG A 429 27.26 14.25 13.53
CA ARG A 429 28.29 13.20 13.42
C ARG A 429 28.53 12.85 11.95
N ASN A 430 27.48 12.57 11.19
CA ASN A 430 27.59 12.22 9.77
C ASN A 430 28.14 13.38 8.93
N LEU A 431 27.83 14.63 9.27
CA LEU A 431 28.39 15.82 8.62
C LEU A 431 29.88 15.99 8.87
N CYS A 432 30.36 15.60 10.06
CA CYS A 432 31.76 15.72 10.46
C CYS A 432 32.60 14.48 10.09
N ASP A 433 31.95 13.37 9.73
CA ASP A 433 32.60 12.10 9.39
C ASP A 433 33.57 12.31 8.22
N GLU A 434 34.86 12.15 8.48
CA GLU A 434 35.96 12.36 7.53
C GLU A 434 35.94 13.74 6.83
N ASN A 435 35.38 14.77 7.49
CA ASN A 435 35.27 16.13 6.95
C ASN A 435 35.81 17.18 7.93
N ILE A 436 37.08 17.55 7.76
CA ILE A 436 37.78 18.49 8.66
C ILE A 436 37.21 19.91 8.55
N GLU A 437 36.77 20.33 7.37
CA GLU A 437 36.17 21.64 7.14
C GLU A 437 34.87 21.79 7.92
N ASN A 438 34.05 20.73 7.96
CA ASN A 438 32.84 20.70 8.77
C ASN A 438 33.16 20.66 10.28
N GLN A 439 34.18 19.91 10.69
CA GLN A 439 34.63 19.89 12.09
C GLN A 439 35.13 21.28 12.55
N ASN A 440 35.83 22.01 11.68
CA ASN A 440 36.33 23.35 11.99
C ASN A 440 35.20 24.35 12.25
N VAL A 441 34.07 24.26 11.54
CA VAL A 441 32.89 25.11 11.82
C VAL A 441 32.43 24.97 13.26
N ILE A 442 32.48 23.76 13.82
CA ILE A 442 32.10 23.50 15.21
C ILE A 442 33.21 23.95 16.18
N ALA A 443 34.47 23.70 15.84
CA ALA A 443 35.61 24.11 16.66
C ALA A 443 35.71 25.65 16.82
N GLU A 444 35.24 26.39 15.82
CA GLU A 444 35.20 27.86 15.83
C GLU A 444 34.00 28.43 16.62
N LEU A 445 33.07 27.60 17.09
CA LEU A 445 31.95 28.05 17.92
C LEU A 445 32.46 28.51 19.29
N ASN A 446 32.38 29.82 19.50
CA ASN A 446 32.78 30.47 20.75
C ASN A 446 31.56 30.87 21.56
N ILE A 447 31.64 30.67 22.88
CA ILE A 447 30.61 31.11 23.83
C ILE A 447 30.56 32.65 23.83
N LYS A 448 29.45 33.22 23.34
CA LYS A 448 29.25 34.69 23.30
C LYS A 448 28.45 35.26 24.47
N GLY A 449 27.69 34.43 25.19
CA GLY A 449 26.80 34.89 26.26
C GLY A 449 25.82 33.80 26.70
N VAL A 450 25.01 34.12 27.72
CA VAL A 450 23.87 33.29 28.15
C VAL A 450 22.57 34.01 27.78
N VAL A 451 21.59 33.25 27.31
CA VAL A 451 20.26 33.76 26.98
C VAL A 451 19.33 33.43 28.14
N ASN A 452 18.76 34.46 28.78
CA ASN A 452 17.71 34.26 29.79
C ASN A 452 16.40 33.93 29.08
N SER A 453 15.95 32.67 29.17
CA SER A 453 14.64 32.28 28.64
C SER A 453 13.51 32.91 29.46
N THR A 454 12.36 33.15 28.83
CA THR A 454 11.12 33.59 29.48
C THR A 454 10.73 32.65 30.64
N ALA A 455 10.84 31.33 30.46
CA ALA A 455 10.59 30.34 31.50
C ALA A 455 11.47 30.51 32.76
N LEU A 456 12.75 30.86 32.59
CA LEU A 456 13.65 31.15 33.72
C LEU A 456 13.25 32.43 34.43
N ASN A 457 12.86 33.47 33.68
CA ASN A 457 12.35 34.72 34.24
C ASN A 457 11.06 34.52 35.04
N GLU A 458 10.13 33.70 34.56
CA GLU A 458 8.88 33.34 35.24
C GLU A 458 9.12 32.60 36.55
N LEU A 459 10.18 31.79 36.62
CA LEU A 459 10.64 31.14 37.85
C LEU A 459 11.44 32.06 38.79
N GLY A 460 11.58 33.34 38.44
CA GLY A 460 12.39 34.30 39.20
C GLY A 460 13.88 33.94 39.19
N LEU A 461 14.37 33.30 38.13
CA LEU A 461 15.77 32.89 37.98
C LEU A 461 16.45 33.69 36.87
N GLU A 462 17.71 34.04 37.11
CA GLU A 462 18.60 34.68 36.15
C GLU A 462 19.84 33.81 35.94
N VAL A 463 20.16 33.56 34.68
CA VAL A 463 21.37 32.87 34.27
C VAL A 463 22.43 33.92 33.96
N THR A 464 23.56 33.83 34.66
CA THR A 464 24.72 34.70 34.48
C THR A 464 25.93 33.86 34.09
N MET A 465 26.82 34.44 33.29
CA MET A 465 28.08 33.81 32.94
C MET A 465 29.18 34.36 33.86
N GLN A 466 29.83 33.50 34.64
CA GLN A 466 30.94 33.88 35.50
C GLN A 466 32.16 33.02 35.16
N SER A 467 33.24 33.66 34.71
CA SER A 467 34.52 32.99 34.36
C SER A 467 34.35 31.82 33.37
N GLY A 468 33.52 32.01 32.33
CA GLY A 468 33.24 30.98 31.32
C GLY A 468 32.34 29.83 31.79
N ARG A 469 31.84 29.87 33.04
CA ARG A 469 30.85 28.90 33.56
C ARG A 469 29.48 29.53 33.69
N ILE A 470 28.45 28.76 33.37
CA ILE A 470 27.04 29.13 33.53
C ILE A 470 26.67 29.01 35.02
N ARG A 471 26.07 30.06 35.60
CA ARG A 471 25.52 30.06 36.96
C ARG A 471 24.08 30.55 36.94
N VAL A 472 23.20 29.84 37.64
CA VAL A 472 21.82 30.27 37.87
C VAL A 472 21.77 30.96 39.23
N LYS A 473 21.13 32.13 39.27
CA LYS A 473 20.86 32.92 40.48
C LYS A 473 19.37 33.19 40.57
N GLN A 474 18.88 33.42 41.78
CA GLN A 474 17.54 33.95 41.96
C GLN A 474 17.56 35.45 41.69
N LYS A 475 16.58 35.96 40.93
CA LYS A 475 16.39 37.39 40.72
C LYS A 475 16.19 38.04 42.08
N GLU A 476 16.98 39.06 42.39
CA GLU A 476 16.73 39.88 43.58
C GLU A 476 15.35 40.54 43.41
N HIS A 477 14.43 40.26 44.33
CA HIS A 477 13.22 41.07 44.46
C HIS A 477 13.69 42.46 44.90
N ASP A 478 13.58 43.44 44.01
CA ASP A 478 13.61 44.84 44.42
C ASP A 478 12.48 45.02 45.44
N ASN A 479 12.84 45.03 46.72
CA ASN A 479 12.01 45.57 47.80
C ASN A 479 11.91 47.08 47.56
N ALA A 480 11.15 47.48 46.55
CA ALA A 480 10.67 48.84 46.42
C ALA A 480 9.62 49.05 47.52
N SER A 481 10.08 49.78 48.53
CA SER A 481 9.39 50.34 49.67
C SER A 481 7.90 50.64 49.47
N ILE A 482 7.12 50.18 50.46
CA ILE A 482 5.74 50.58 50.80
C ILE A 482 5.62 52.11 50.87
#